data_AF-A0A429XCY7-F1
#
_entry.id   AF-A0A429XCY7-F1
#
_cell.length_a   1.000
_cell.length_b   1.000
_cell.length_c   1.000
_cell.angle_alpha   90.00
_cell.angle_beta   90.00
_cell.angle_gamma   90.00
#
_symmetry.space_group_name_H-M   'P 1'
#
loop_
_entity.id
_entity.type
_entity.pdbx_description
1 polymer ?
#
loop_
_entity_poly.entity_id
_entity_poly.type
_entity_poly.pdbx_seq_one_letter_code
_entity_poly.pdbx_strand_id
1 'polypeptide(L)'
;MMKQIALSWSGGKDSCMALHKLTSTGKKVVCLVTTVPQETGKTFAHNEDMKKIKAQADSLEIPMEFIHCTYDTYTDDFLKELKRLKIKYKLDALAFGDMYLDGHREWGQNLADAAELEAVYPLWSNRSGMLQALKRFVDTGYKAEVIKVREDLLPSNWVGRLLDDHFIKDISEKGICPMGESGEYHTFVYDGPLFNKEVKNITL
;
A
#
# COMPACT_ATOMS: atom_id res chain seq x y z
N MET A 1 -8.66 2.43 25.45
CA MET A 1 -7.29 2.69 24.98
C MET A 1 -7.33 2.91 23.47
N MET A 2 -6.42 3.69 22.91
CA MET A 2 -6.31 3.87 21.45
C MET A 2 -5.83 2.56 20.82
N LYS A 3 -6.51 2.08 19.76
CA LYS A 3 -6.12 0.85 19.07
C LYS A 3 -4.77 1.02 18.38
N GLN A 4 -3.90 0.03 18.50
CA GLN A 4 -2.57 -0.04 17.92
C GLN A 4 -2.66 -0.81 16.59
N ILE A 5 -2.37 -0.13 15.48
CA ILE A 5 -2.63 -0.67 14.13
C ILE A 5 -1.30 -0.92 13.41
N ALA A 6 -1.12 -2.12 12.87
CA ALA A 6 -0.14 -2.36 11.82
C ALA A 6 -0.79 -2.08 10.46
N LEU A 7 -0.08 -1.46 9.53
CA LEU A 7 -0.58 -1.22 8.17
C LEU A 7 0.22 -2.04 7.16
N SER A 8 -0.46 -2.85 6.36
CA SER A 8 0.11 -3.46 5.16
C SER A 8 0.51 -2.34 4.18
N TRP A 9 1.81 -2.24 3.92
CA TRP A 9 2.42 -1.14 3.20
C TRP A 9 3.11 -1.64 1.92
N SER A 10 2.64 -1.17 0.77
CA SER A 10 3.25 -1.48 -0.53
C SER A 10 4.11 -0.34 -1.07
N GLY A 11 4.03 0.84 -0.43
CA GLY A 11 4.66 2.08 -0.90
C GLY A 11 3.87 2.80 -2.01
N GLY A 12 2.75 2.24 -2.46
CA GLY A 12 1.89 2.86 -3.46
C GLY A 12 0.76 3.70 -2.88
N LYS A 13 0.04 4.35 -3.78
CA LYS A 13 -1.06 5.29 -3.49
C LYS A 13 -2.10 4.72 -2.53
N ASP A 14 -2.47 3.44 -2.66
CA ASP A 14 -3.57 2.83 -1.89
C ASP A 14 -3.18 2.68 -0.42
N SER A 15 -1.97 2.16 -0.14
CA SER A 15 -1.44 2.10 1.22
C SER A 15 -1.24 3.49 1.84
N CYS A 16 -0.84 4.48 1.04
CA CYS A 16 -0.72 5.87 1.50
C CYS A 16 -2.09 6.51 1.82
N MET A 17 -3.10 6.27 0.99
CA MET A 17 -4.48 6.70 1.24
C MET A 17 -5.05 6.03 2.49
N ALA A 18 -4.76 4.75 2.71
CA ALA A 18 -5.18 4.04 3.91
C ALA A 18 -4.52 4.64 5.16
N LEU A 19 -3.21 4.92 5.12
CA LEU A 19 -2.51 5.61 6.19
C LEU A 19 -3.14 6.98 6.48
N HIS A 20 -3.36 7.80 5.44
CA HIS A 20 -4.00 9.11 5.57
C HIS A 20 -5.39 9.02 6.21
N LYS A 21 -6.21 8.03 5.82
CA LYS A 21 -7.54 7.83 6.39
C LYS A 21 -7.49 7.40 7.86
N LEU A 22 -6.54 6.55 8.23
CA LEU A 22 -6.34 6.12 9.60
C LEU A 22 -5.90 7.29 10.48
N THR A 23 -4.89 8.05 10.07
CA THR A 23 -4.35 9.18 10.85
C THR A 23 -5.36 10.32 10.97
N SER A 24 -6.05 10.70 9.89
CA SER A 24 -7.09 11.75 9.92
C SER A 24 -8.30 11.38 10.79
N THR A 25 -8.51 10.10 11.09
CA THR A 25 -9.56 9.63 12.01
C THR A 25 -9.05 9.35 13.43
N GLY A 26 -7.87 9.88 13.77
CA GLY A 26 -7.27 9.77 15.11
C GLY A 26 -6.78 8.37 15.48
N LYS A 27 -6.65 7.46 14.50
CA LYS A 27 -6.10 6.12 14.73
C LYS A 27 -4.57 6.17 14.63
N LYS A 28 -3.92 5.32 15.41
CA LYS A 28 -2.46 5.26 15.48
C LYS A 28 -1.93 4.03 14.74
N VAL A 29 -1.20 4.29 13.65
CA VAL A 29 -0.39 3.28 12.97
C VAL A 29 0.96 3.21 13.66
N VAL A 30 1.32 2.04 14.18
CA VAL A 30 2.51 1.85 15.04
C VAL A 30 3.65 1.13 14.34
N CYS A 31 3.35 0.43 13.25
CA CYS A 31 4.33 -0.08 12.31
C CYS A 31 3.70 -0.25 10.92
N LEU A 32 4.56 -0.22 9.92
CA LEU A 32 4.28 -0.63 8.55
C LEU A 32 4.82 -2.05 8.36
N VAL A 33 4.13 -2.85 7.56
CA VAL A 33 4.50 -4.24 7.28
C VAL A 33 4.55 -4.46 5.78
N THR A 34 5.64 -5.07 5.29
CA THR A 34 5.85 -5.34 3.87
C THR A 34 6.47 -6.72 3.67
N THR A 35 5.93 -7.50 2.73
CA THR A 35 6.49 -8.81 2.36
C THR A 35 7.57 -8.69 1.29
N VAL A 36 8.64 -9.47 1.45
CA VAL A 36 9.83 -9.47 0.60
C VAL A 36 10.21 -10.93 0.31
N PRO A 37 10.47 -11.32 -0.96
CA PRO A 37 11.05 -12.62 -1.26
C PRO A 37 12.41 -12.76 -0.56
N GLN A 38 12.70 -13.95 -0.02
CA GLN A 38 13.96 -14.21 0.69
C GLN A 38 15.22 -13.92 -0.16
N GLU A 39 15.11 -13.94 -1.48
CA GLU A 39 16.26 -13.95 -2.39
C GLU A 39 16.56 -12.63 -3.10
N THR A 40 15.61 -11.69 -3.19
CA THR A 40 15.67 -10.64 -4.23
C THR A 40 15.87 -9.22 -3.72
N GLY A 41 15.72 -8.97 -2.41
CA GLY A 41 15.80 -7.63 -1.82
C GLY A 41 14.74 -6.65 -2.33
N LYS A 42 13.69 -7.15 -3.01
CA LYS A 42 12.59 -6.40 -3.61
C LYS A 42 11.25 -6.80 -3.02
N THR A 43 10.21 -5.98 -3.09
CA THR A 43 8.90 -6.33 -2.51
C THR A 43 8.06 -7.27 -3.40
N PHE A 44 7.21 -8.11 -2.79
CA PHE A 44 6.28 -8.96 -3.54
C PHE A 44 5.26 -8.15 -4.35
N ALA A 45 4.67 -7.12 -3.73
CA ALA A 45 3.58 -6.38 -4.34
C ALA A 45 4.02 -5.64 -5.61
N HIS A 46 5.11 -4.87 -5.52
CA HIS A 46 5.48 -3.89 -6.55
C HIS A 46 6.88 -4.11 -7.15
N ASN A 47 7.64 -5.13 -6.70
CA ASN A 47 9.03 -5.35 -7.11
C ASN A 47 9.95 -4.15 -6.80
N GLU A 48 9.63 -3.42 -5.73
CA GLU A 48 10.38 -2.23 -5.30
C GLU A 48 11.53 -2.57 -4.36
N ASP A 49 12.63 -1.82 -4.44
CA ASP A 49 13.78 -1.99 -3.55
C ASP A 49 13.37 -1.73 -2.09
N MET A 50 13.71 -2.67 -1.18
CA MET A 50 13.48 -2.52 0.27
C MET A 50 14.00 -1.19 0.82
N LYS A 51 15.10 -0.66 0.29
CA LYS A 51 15.67 0.64 0.70
C LYS A 51 14.73 1.80 0.41
N LYS A 52 13.99 1.75 -0.71
CA LYS A 52 13.00 2.78 -1.06
C LYS A 52 11.80 2.72 -0.10
N ILE A 53 11.30 1.52 0.17
CA ILE A 53 10.21 1.30 1.12
C ILE A 53 10.61 1.72 2.54
N LYS A 54 11.85 1.41 2.94
CA LYS A 54 12.41 1.87 4.22
C LYS A 54 12.53 3.39 4.27
N ALA A 55 12.95 4.03 3.17
CA ALA A 55 13.04 5.48 3.09
C ALA A 55 11.67 6.17 3.20
N GLN A 56 10.60 5.57 2.65
CA GLN A 56 9.22 6.03 2.90
C GLN A 56 8.88 5.95 4.38
N ALA A 57 9.12 4.80 5.01
CA ALA A 57 8.84 4.60 6.43
C ALA A 57 9.60 5.59 7.32
N ASP A 58 10.87 5.86 7.00
CA ASP A 58 11.71 6.84 7.70
C ASP A 58 11.21 8.26 7.53
N SER A 59 10.70 8.62 6.36
CA SER A 59 10.07 9.92 6.14
C SER A 59 8.72 10.05 6.86
N LEU A 60 7.98 8.94 7.00
CA LEU A 60 6.71 8.90 7.73
C LEU A 60 6.91 8.83 9.25
N GLU A 61 8.14 8.58 9.71
CA GLU A 61 8.48 8.29 11.12
C GLU A 61 7.70 7.11 11.71
N ILE A 62 7.43 6.10 10.87
CA ILE A 62 6.75 4.86 11.28
C ILE A 62 7.73 3.69 11.12
N PRO A 63 7.91 2.83 12.13
CA PRO A 63 8.75 1.63 12.01
C PRO A 63 8.33 0.74 10.83
N MET A 64 9.30 0.28 10.04
CA MET A 64 9.10 -0.69 8.96
C MET A 64 9.50 -2.08 9.41
N GLU A 65 8.61 -3.06 9.21
CA GLU A 65 8.85 -4.48 9.46
C GLU A 65 8.76 -5.25 8.14
N PHE A 66 9.89 -5.85 7.74
CA PHE A 66 9.92 -6.70 6.56
C PHE A 66 9.67 -8.15 6.95
N ILE A 67 8.70 -8.77 6.27
CA ILE A 67 8.39 -10.18 6.39
C ILE A 67 9.04 -10.89 5.20
N HIS A 68 10.07 -11.69 5.50
CA HIS A 68 10.75 -12.48 4.49
C HIS A 68 10.02 -13.79 4.25
N CYS A 69 9.50 -13.98 3.04
CA CYS A 69 8.74 -15.17 2.68
C CYS A 69 9.11 -15.71 1.29
N THR A 70 8.67 -16.93 0.99
CA THR A 70 8.67 -17.49 -0.37
C THR A 70 7.26 -17.46 -0.94
N TYR A 71 7.08 -17.77 -2.22
CA TYR A 71 5.74 -17.93 -2.78
C TYR A 71 4.95 -19.05 -2.10
N ASP A 72 5.61 -20.17 -1.81
CA ASP A 72 4.98 -21.36 -1.21
C ASP A 72 4.61 -21.16 0.26
N THR A 73 5.36 -20.31 0.97
CA THR A 73 5.19 -20.05 2.41
C THR A 73 4.58 -18.70 2.73
N TYR A 74 4.11 -17.96 1.73
CA TYR A 74 3.74 -16.54 1.86
C TYR A 74 2.81 -16.27 3.05
N THR A 75 1.67 -16.96 3.12
CA THR A 75 0.67 -16.75 4.19
C THR A 75 1.17 -17.21 5.55
N ASP A 76 1.88 -18.34 5.61
CA ASP A 76 2.36 -18.93 6.86
C ASP A 76 3.46 -18.06 7.49
N ASP A 77 4.40 -17.59 6.69
CA ASP A 77 5.46 -16.67 7.12
C ASP A 77 4.86 -15.33 7.55
N PHE A 78 3.86 -14.82 6.82
CA PHE A 78 3.14 -13.61 7.21
C PHE A 78 2.49 -13.80 8.58
N LEU A 79 1.72 -14.87 8.77
CA LEU A 79 1.02 -15.16 10.02
C LEU A 79 2.00 -15.29 11.20
N LYS A 80 3.10 -16.03 11.01
CA LYS A 80 4.14 -16.20 12.02
C LYS A 80 4.74 -14.88 12.46
N GLU A 81 5.15 -14.04 11.50
CA GLU A 81 5.72 -12.73 11.80
C GLU A 81 4.68 -11.78 12.40
N LEU A 82 3.44 -11.80 11.91
CA LEU A 82 2.36 -10.99 12.45
C LEU A 82 2.08 -11.30 13.93
N LYS A 83 2.13 -12.57 14.35
CA LYS A 83 2.03 -12.96 15.77
C LYS A 83 3.18 -12.39 16.62
N ARG A 84 4.41 -12.38 16.09
CA ARG A 84 5.57 -11.75 16.75
C ARG A 84 5.37 -10.23 16.87
N LEU A 85 4.91 -9.58 15.79
CA LEU A 85 4.65 -8.14 15.75
C LEU A 85 3.50 -7.74 16.69
N LYS A 86 2.46 -8.58 16.80
CA LYS A 86 1.36 -8.39 17.76
C LYS A 86 1.89 -8.22 19.18
N ILE A 87 2.81 -9.08 19.61
CA ILE A 87 3.44 -8.97 20.95
C ILE A 87 4.33 -7.72 21.03
N LYS A 88 5.19 -7.50 20.03
CA LYS A 88 6.16 -6.38 20.00
C LYS A 88 5.48 -5.01 20.09
N TYR A 89 4.42 -4.80 19.32
CA TYR A 89 3.74 -3.50 19.16
C TYR A 89 2.42 -3.40 19.93
N LYS A 90 1.99 -4.50 20.59
CA LYS A 90 0.69 -4.64 21.24
C LYS A 90 -0.45 -4.38 20.26
N LEU A 91 -0.38 -5.01 19.08
CA LEU A 91 -1.33 -4.75 17.99
C LEU A 91 -2.74 -5.21 18.37
N ASP A 92 -3.72 -4.37 18.02
CA ASP A 92 -5.14 -4.67 18.09
C ASP A 92 -5.71 -4.99 16.69
N ALA A 93 -5.08 -4.45 15.65
CA ALA A 93 -5.58 -4.54 14.28
C ALA A 93 -4.47 -4.57 13.22
N LEU A 94 -4.81 -5.18 12.07
CA LEU A 94 -4.06 -5.10 10.82
C LEU A 94 -4.91 -4.39 9.77
N ALA A 95 -4.38 -3.30 9.21
CA ALA A 95 -5.04 -2.53 8.18
C ALA A 95 -4.49 -2.83 6.78
N PHE A 96 -5.36 -2.71 5.78
CA PHE A 96 -5.04 -2.97 4.37
C PHE A 96 -5.50 -1.82 3.48
N GLY A 97 -4.83 -1.65 2.34
CA GLY A 97 -5.14 -0.62 1.33
C GLY A 97 -6.21 -1.03 0.32
N ASP A 98 -6.65 -2.29 0.34
CA ASP A 98 -7.59 -2.85 -0.64
C ASP A 98 -8.95 -2.14 -0.62
N MET A 99 -9.54 -2.01 -1.81
CA MET A 99 -10.73 -1.20 -2.03
C MET A 99 -11.96 -2.03 -2.35
N TYR A 100 -11.88 -3.02 -3.24
CA TYR A 100 -13.09 -3.75 -3.68
C TYR A 100 -12.89 -5.21 -4.09
N LEU A 101 -11.66 -5.75 -4.05
CA LEU A 101 -11.42 -7.15 -4.41
C LEU A 101 -11.76 -8.07 -3.23
N ASP A 102 -12.90 -8.77 -3.34
CA ASP A 102 -13.38 -9.66 -2.27
C ASP A 102 -12.37 -10.74 -1.88
N GLY A 103 -11.66 -11.33 -2.86
CA GLY A 103 -10.64 -12.34 -2.58
C GLY A 103 -9.47 -11.83 -1.75
N HIS A 104 -9.02 -10.58 -1.98
CA HIS A 104 -7.99 -9.96 -1.14
C HIS A 104 -8.51 -9.70 0.28
N ARG A 105 -9.76 -9.23 0.38
CA ARG A 105 -10.39 -8.96 1.67
C ARG A 105 -10.60 -10.22 2.50
N GLU A 106 -11.05 -11.30 1.86
CA GLU A 106 -11.24 -12.60 2.50
C GLU A 106 -9.90 -13.14 3.01
N TRP A 107 -8.85 -13.11 2.18
CA TRP A 107 -7.52 -13.51 2.59
C TRP A 107 -7.00 -12.69 3.78
N GLY A 108 -7.11 -11.36 3.71
CA GLY A 108 -6.64 -10.48 4.79
C GLY A 108 -7.45 -10.62 6.07
N GLN A 109 -8.76 -10.89 5.97
CA GLN A 109 -9.63 -11.20 7.12
C GLN A 109 -9.18 -12.50 7.80
N ASN A 110 -9.01 -13.58 7.03
CA ASN A 110 -8.55 -14.87 7.55
C ASN A 110 -7.17 -14.77 8.21
N LEU A 111 -6.25 -13.99 7.60
CA LEU A 111 -4.92 -13.75 8.15
C LEU A 111 -4.98 -13.00 9.49
N ALA A 112 -5.76 -11.93 9.58
CA ALA A 112 -5.92 -11.16 10.80
C ALA A 112 -6.58 -11.98 11.91
N ASP A 113 -7.65 -12.72 11.59
CA ASP A 113 -8.35 -13.58 12.54
C ASP A 113 -7.45 -14.69 13.08
N ALA A 114 -6.63 -15.32 12.22
CA ALA A 114 -5.64 -16.32 12.64
C ALA A 114 -4.53 -15.76 13.55
N ALA A 115 -4.28 -14.44 13.47
CA ALA A 115 -3.39 -13.71 14.37
C ALA A 115 -4.12 -13.09 15.58
N GLU A 116 -5.43 -13.31 15.70
CA GLU A 116 -6.31 -12.70 16.69
C GLU A 116 -6.21 -11.16 16.68
N LEU A 117 -6.31 -10.57 15.48
CA LEU A 117 -6.32 -9.14 15.22
C LEU A 117 -7.59 -8.76 14.46
N GLU A 118 -8.06 -7.54 14.63
CA GLU A 118 -9.12 -6.98 13.77
C GLU A 118 -8.56 -6.65 12.38
N ALA A 119 -9.21 -7.09 11.31
CA ALA A 119 -8.91 -6.63 9.96
C ALA A 119 -9.61 -5.28 9.69
N VAL A 120 -8.85 -4.29 9.19
CA VAL A 120 -9.36 -2.94 8.92
C VAL A 120 -9.13 -2.58 7.45
N TYR A 121 -10.18 -2.14 6.76
CA TYR A 121 -10.11 -1.70 5.35
C TYR A 121 -10.59 -0.26 5.22
N PRO A 122 -9.73 0.75 5.44
CA PRO A 122 -10.13 2.15 5.49
C PRO A 122 -10.71 2.69 4.17
N LEU A 123 -10.40 2.03 3.06
CA LEU A 123 -10.75 2.45 1.70
C LEU A 123 -11.83 1.58 1.06
N TRP A 124 -12.36 0.58 1.77
CA TRP A 124 -13.33 -0.37 1.22
C TRP A 124 -14.55 0.36 0.63
N SER A 125 -14.84 0.09 -0.63
CA SER A 125 -15.84 0.80 -1.43
C SER A 125 -16.27 -0.04 -2.64
N ASN A 126 -17.25 0.47 -3.40
CA ASN A 126 -17.61 -0.09 -4.70
C ASN A 126 -16.63 0.33 -5.82
N ARG A 127 -16.60 -0.46 -6.90
CA ARG A 127 -15.79 -0.18 -8.10
C ARG A 127 -16.19 1.12 -8.82
N SER A 128 -17.45 1.54 -8.75
CA SER A 128 -17.90 2.78 -9.40
C SER A 128 -17.28 4.04 -8.79
N GLY A 129 -16.79 3.98 -7.54
CA GLY A 129 -16.13 5.10 -6.86
C GLY A 129 -14.65 5.31 -7.19
N MET A 130 -14.03 4.48 -8.04
CA MET A 130 -12.56 4.47 -8.22
C MET A 130 -12.01 5.75 -8.87
N LEU A 131 -12.71 6.33 -9.84
CA LEU A 131 -12.29 7.61 -10.43
C LEU A 131 -12.29 8.73 -9.38
N GLN A 132 -13.31 8.75 -8.51
CA GLN A 132 -13.38 9.74 -7.44
C GLN A 132 -12.33 9.49 -6.36
N ALA A 133 -11.97 8.23 -6.10
CA ALA A 133 -10.87 7.89 -5.19
C ALA A 133 -9.53 8.40 -5.71
N LEU A 134 -9.26 8.23 -7.01
CA LEU A 134 -8.05 8.76 -7.64
C LEU A 134 -7.99 10.29 -7.58
N LYS A 135 -9.11 10.97 -7.87
CA LYS A 135 -9.21 12.43 -7.72
C LYS A 135 -8.88 12.87 -6.29
N ARG A 136 -9.48 12.22 -5.29
CA ARG A 136 -9.16 12.49 -3.87
C ARG A 136 -7.70 12.30 -3.55
N PHE A 137 -7.03 11.29 -4.14
CA PHE A 137 -5.59 11.11 -3.96
C PHE A 137 -4.82 12.33 -4.49
N VAL A 138 -5.10 12.78 -5.71
CA VAL A 138 -4.45 13.96 -6.30
C VAL A 138 -4.74 15.23 -5.47
N ASP A 139 -5.99 15.41 -5.05
CA ASP A 139 -6.42 16.57 -4.25
C ASP A 139 -5.75 16.64 -2.86
N THR A 140 -5.27 15.50 -2.31
CA THR A 140 -4.57 15.51 -1.02
C THR A 140 -3.18 16.15 -1.10
N GLY A 141 -2.59 16.27 -2.29
CA GLY A 141 -1.23 16.77 -2.48
C GLY A 141 -0.11 15.74 -2.26
N TYR A 142 -0.43 14.44 -2.16
CA TYR A 142 0.60 13.40 -2.30
C TYR A 142 1.16 13.39 -3.72
N LYS A 143 2.46 13.14 -3.84
CA LYS A 143 3.14 12.96 -5.12
C LYS A 143 3.45 11.49 -5.32
N ALA A 144 3.00 10.96 -6.46
CA ALA A 144 3.27 9.59 -6.84
C ALA A 144 3.58 9.49 -8.33
N GLU A 145 4.42 8.52 -8.67
CA GLU A 145 4.73 8.14 -10.04
C GLU A 145 4.26 6.71 -10.31
N VAL A 146 3.97 6.42 -11.57
CA VAL A 146 3.72 5.05 -12.05
C VAL A 146 5.06 4.35 -12.21
N ILE A 147 5.23 3.22 -11.53
CA ILE A 147 6.48 2.43 -11.55
C ILE A 147 6.37 1.16 -12.39
N LYS A 148 5.15 0.70 -12.66
CA LYS A 148 4.87 -0.52 -13.39
C LYS A 148 3.48 -0.45 -14.00
N VAL A 149 3.32 -1.06 -15.17
CA VAL A 149 2.03 -1.24 -15.83
C VAL A 149 1.87 -2.68 -16.31
N ARG A 150 0.63 -3.10 -16.50
CA ARG A 150 0.28 -4.31 -17.25
C ARG A 150 0.22 -3.96 -18.73
N GLU A 151 1.20 -4.41 -19.50
CA GLU A 151 1.37 -3.99 -20.91
C GLU A 151 0.24 -4.44 -21.84
N ASP A 152 -0.55 -5.44 -21.44
CA ASP A 152 -1.78 -5.86 -22.12
C ASP A 152 -2.92 -4.84 -21.98
N LEU A 153 -2.85 -3.93 -21.00
CA LEU A 153 -3.89 -2.92 -20.72
C LEU A 153 -3.42 -1.48 -20.92
N LEU A 154 -2.17 -1.18 -20.59
CA LEU A 154 -1.61 0.16 -20.63
C LEU A 154 -0.26 0.14 -21.35
N PRO A 155 0.02 1.12 -22.22
CA PRO A 155 1.29 1.18 -22.91
C PRO A 155 2.44 1.49 -21.94
N SER A 156 3.63 0.95 -22.20
CA SER A 156 4.81 1.05 -21.33
C SER A 156 5.25 2.49 -21.04
N ASN A 157 4.92 3.44 -21.92
CA ASN A 157 5.19 4.87 -21.73
C ASN A 157 4.33 5.53 -20.62
N TRP A 158 3.47 4.76 -19.93
CA TRP A 158 2.81 5.20 -18.70
C TRP A 158 3.72 5.14 -17.49
N VAL A 159 4.76 4.31 -17.50
CA VAL A 159 5.79 4.30 -16.45
C VAL A 159 6.51 5.65 -16.43
N GLY A 160 6.72 6.19 -15.23
CA GLY A 160 7.28 7.52 -14.99
C GLY A 160 6.27 8.66 -15.02
N ARG A 161 5.01 8.42 -15.40
CA ARG A 161 3.97 9.45 -15.31
C ARG A 161 3.63 9.75 -13.86
N LEU A 162 3.44 11.03 -13.56
CA LEU A 162 2.93 11.48 -12.28
C LEU A 162 1.42 11.28 -12.18
N LEU A 163 0.92 11.01 -10.97
CA LEU A 163 -0.51 11.01 -10.68
C LEU A 163 -0.99 12.44 -10.48
N ASP A 164 -1.39 13.07 -11.58
CA ASP A 164 -1.92 14.44 -11.65
C ASP A 164 -3.27 14.49 -12.40
N ASP A 165 -3.79 15.70 -12.63
CA ASP A 165 -5.04 15.91 -13.38
C ASP A 165 -4.97 15.38 -14.82
N HIS A 166 -3.78 15.40 -15.45
CA HIS A 166 -3.59 14.85 -16.79
C HIS A 166 -3.65 13.32 -16.77
N PHE A 167 -3.06 12.67 -15.76
CA PHE A 167 -3.20 11.25 -15.54
C PHE A 167 -4.66 10.85 -15.32
N ILE A 168 -5.40 11.59 -14.47
CA ILE A 168 -6.83 11.34 -14.22
C ILE A 168 -7.64 11.40 -15.52
N LYS A 169 -7.39 12.41 -16.35
CA LYS A 169 -8.07 12.55 -17.64
C LYS A 169 -7.80 11.32 -18.51
N ASP A 170 -6.54 10.99 -18.73
CA ASP A 170 -6.15 9.93 -19.64
C ASP A 170 -6.61 8.53 -19.18
N ILE A 171 -6.53 8.25 -17.87
CA ILE A 171 -6.91 6.93 -17.34
C ILE A 171 -8.43 6.72 -17.41
N SER A 172 -9.21 7.80 -17.31
CA SER A 172 -10.67 7.73 -17.41
C SER A 172 -11.17 7.26 -18.77
N GLU A 173 -10.35 7.40 -19.82
CA GLU A 173 -10.68 7.01 -21.19
C GLU A 173 -10.30 5.54 -21.49
N LYS A 174 -9.57 4.86 -20.61
CA LYS A 174 -9.03 3.51 -20.88
C LYS A 174 -9.99 2.36 -20.63
N GLY A 175 -11.13 2.61 -19.97
CA GLY A 175 -12.10 1.55 -19.63
C GLY A 175 -11.58 0.51 -18.61
N ILE A 176 -10.46 0.80 -17.94
CA ILE A 176 -9.87 -0.03 -16.88
C ILE A 176 -10.10 0.62 -15.51
N CYS A 177 -9.72 -0.04 -14.41
CA CYS A 177 -9.85 0.57 -13.09
C CYS A 177 -8.94 1.81 -12.96
N PRO A 178 -9.48 3.01 -12.67
CA PRO A 178 -8.65 4.19 -12.46
C PRO A 178 -7.70 4.08 -11.29
N MET A 179 -8.05 3.27 -10.27
CA MET A 179 -7.18 2.98 -9.13
C MET A 179 -6.25 1.79 -9.37
N GLY A 180 -6.29 1.09 -10.51
CA GLY A 180 -5.34 0.00 -10.78
C GLY A 180 -5.40 -1.19 -9.81
N GLU A 181 -6.54 -1.37 -9.12
CA GLU A 181 -6.74 -2.36 -8.04
C GLU A 181 -6.45 -3.81 -8.49
N SER A 182 -6.67 -4.13 -9.77
CA SER A 182 -6.44 -5.46 -10.34
C SER A 182 -5.06 -5.61 -11.00
N GLY A 183 -4.11 -4.76 -10.58
CA GLY A 183 -2.73 -4.77 -11.06
C GLY A 183 -2.56 -4.14 -12.44
N GLU A 184 -3.48 -3.26 -12.87
CA GLU A 184 -3.34 -2.55 -14.14
C GLU A 184 -2.09 -1.65 -14.15
N TYR A 185 -1.80 -1.02 -13.01
CA TYR A 185 -0.57 -0.27 -12.77
C TYR A 185 -0.25 -0.18 -11.28
N HIS A 186 1.03 0.04 -10.98
CA HIS A 186 1.51 0.26 -9.62
C HIS A 186 2.18 1.63 -9.51
N THR A 187 2.17 2.16 -8.29
CA THR A 187 2.70 3.49 -8.01
C THR A 187 3.69 3.47 -6.87
N PHE A 188 4.55 4.48 -6.84
CA PHE A 188 5.42 4.79 -5.71
C PHE A 188 5.12 6.21 -5.24
N VAL A 189 4.73 6.36 -3.97
CA VAL A 189 4.49 7.66 -3.34
C VAL A 189 5.79 8.18 -2.76
N TYR A 190 6.25 9.33 -3.19
CA TYR A 190 7.56 9.86 -2.81
C TYR A 190 7.49 11.13 -1.98
N ASP A 191 6.32 11.78 -1.88
CA ASP A 191 6.15 13.01 -1.10
C ASP A 191 4.66 13.24 -0.76
N GLY A 192 4.39 14.15 0.17
CA GLY A 192 3.06 14.66 0.48
C GLY A 192 2.82 14.93 1.97
N PRO A 193 1.57 15.20 2.38
CA PRO A 193 1.26 15.78 3.69
C PRO A 193 1.73 15.01 4.93
N LEU A 194 1.92 13.68 4.83
CA LEU A 194 2.41 12.86 5.94
C LEU A 194 3.93 12.61 5.89
N PHE A 195 4.59 12.98 4.80
CA PHE A 195 6.02 12.78 4.64
C PHE A 195 6.74 14.00 5.23
N ASN A 196 7.66 13.76 6.17
CA ASN A 196 8.50 14.83 6.72
C ASN A 196 9.57 15.32 5.73
N LYS A 197 9.91 14.51 4.73
CA LYS A 197 10.84 14.85 3.66
C LYS A 197 10.52 14.08 2.39
N GLU A 198 10.83 14.67 1.25
CA GLU A 198 10.75 13.96 -0.02
C GLU A 198 11.67 12.72 -0.02
N VAL A 199 11.12 11.58 -0.40
CA VAL A 199 11.86 10.33 -0.63
C VAL A 199 12.41 10.40 -2.04
N LYS A 200 13.68 10.77 -2.16
CA LYS A 200 14.34 10.76 -3.47
C LYS A 200 14.22 9.38 -4.09
N ASN A 201 13.67 9.33 -5.30
CA ASN A 201 13.75 8.13 -6.11
C ASN A 201 15.24 7.87 -6.36
N ILE A 202 15.80 6.79 -5.79
CA ILE A 202 17.24 6.46 -5.91
C ILE A 202 17.57 6.02 -7.37
N THR A 203 16.58 6.00 -8.26
CA THR A 203 16.75 5.57 -9.65
C THR A 203 17.17 6.75 -10.55
N LEU A 204 18.50 6.95 -10.63
CA LEU A 204 19.22 7.17 -11.88
C LEU A 204 20.26 6.04 -12.00
#